data_AF-A0A482VI61-F1
#
_entry.id   AF-A0A482VI61-F1
#
_cell.length_a   1.000
_cell.length_b   1.000
_cell.length_c   1.000
_cell.angle_alpha   90.00
_cell.angle_beta   90.00
_cell.angle_gamma   90.00
#
_symmetry.space_group_name_H-M   'P 1'
#
loop_
_entity.id
_entity.type
_entity.pdbx_description
1 polymer ?
#
loop_
_entity_poly.entity_id
_entity_poly.type
_entity_poly.pdbx_seq_one_letter_code
_entity_poly.pdbx_strand_id
1 'polypeptide(L)'
;KCQADEHEARLMRHLMTNYDAAVRPVENSSLPLTVIFGISLHHIIDVDEKNQILTTNCWITQAWIDHHLRWNASEFAGIKVIRIPYTRVWRPDLILYNK
;
A
#
# COMPACT_ATOMS: atom_id res chain seq x y z
N LYS A 1 -14.35 -10.78 25.97
CA LYS A 1 -14.11 -9.64 25.04
C LYS A 1 -12.60 -9.44 24.99
N CYS A 2 -12.00 -9.57 23.81
CA CYS A 2 -10.57 -9.79 23.66
C CYS A 2 -9.78 -8.48 23.74
N GLN A 3 -8.83 -8.38 24.67
CA GLN A 3 -7.96 -7.21 24.86
C GLN A 3 -7.12 -6.86 23.62
N ALA A 4 -6.85 -7.84 22.75
CA ALA A 4 -6.09 -7.63 21.51
C ALA A 4 -6.73 -6.61 20.55
N ASP A 5 -8.07 -6.61 20.47
CA ASP A 5 -8.82 -5.71 19.59
C ASP A 5 -8.76 -4.25 20.08
N GLU A 6 -8.68 -4.04 21.40
CA GLU A 6 -8.60 -2.70 21.99
C GLU A 6 -7.23 -2.03 21.71
N HIS A 7 -6.14 -2.80 21.79
CA HIS A 7 -4.81 -2.30 21.47
C HIS A 7 -4.63 -2.00 19.98
N GLU A 8 -5.18 -2.84 19.11
CA GLU A 8 -5.18 -2.61 17.66
C GLU A 8 -6.02 -1.38 17.29
N ALA A 9 -7.22 -1.25 17.86
CA ALA A 9 -8.06 -0.06 17.67
C ALA A 9 -7.39 1.23 18.20
N ARG A 10 -6.66 1.15 19.31
CA ARG A 10 -5.90 2.28 19.87
C ARG A 10 -4.74 2.67 18.94
N LEU A 11 -3.96 1.70 18.47
CA LEU A 11 -2.88 1.93 17.50
C LEU A 11 -3.42 2.54 16.21
N MET A 12 -4.53 2.01 15.70
CA MET A 12 -5.17 2.51 14.49
C MET A 12 -5.59 3.98 14.62
N ARG A 13 -6.21 4.36 15.75
CA ARG A 13 -6.55 5.77 16.01
C ARG A 13 -5.31 6.64 16.13
N HIS A 14 -4.27 6.16 16.81
CA HIS A 14 -3.02 6.89 16.98
C HIS A 14 -2.36 7.21 15.64
N LEU A 15 -2.21 6.21 14.75
CA LEU A 15 -1.61 6.40 13.43
C LEU A 15 -2.46 7.29 12.51
N MET A 16 -3.78 7.19 12.58
CA MET A 16 -4.68 7.89 11.66
C MET A 16 -5.03 9.33 12.07
N THR A 17 -4.68 9.77 13.29
CA THR A 17 -5.10 11.09 13.80
C THR A 17 -4.51 12.25 12.97
N ASN A 18 -3.27 12.12 12.51
CA ASN A 18 -2.55 13.16 11.75
C ASN A 18 -2.08 12.65 10.38
N TYR A 19 -2.70 11.60 9.86
CA TYR A 19 -2.31 11.03 8.58
C TYR A 19 -3.21 11.56 7.46
N ASP A 20 -2.60 12.16 6.45
CA ASP A 20 -3.29 12.59 5.23
C ASP A 20 -2.87 11.70 4.05
N ALA A 21 -3.83 10.96 3.51
CA ALA A 21 -3.60 10.06 2.38
C ALA A 21 -3.31 10.80 1.06
N ALA A 22 -3.64 12.09 0.96
CA ALA A 22 -3.31 12.90 -0.21
C ALA A 22 -1.85 13.37 -0.22
N VAL A 23 -1.19 13.36 0.94
CA VAL A 23 0.18 13.86 1.09
C VAL A 23 1.17 12.71 0.94
N ARG A 24 2.22 12.95 0.15
CA ARG A 24 3.32 11.99 -0.03
C ARG A 24 4.07 11.79 1.30
N PRO A 25 4.17 10.54 1.81
CA PRO A 25 4.73 10.28 3.13
C PRO A 25 6.27 10.21 3.11
N VAL A 26 6.91 11.38 3.08
CA VAL A 26 8.37 11.50 3.19
C VAL A 26 8.78 12.39 4.35
N GLU A 27 9.88 12.03 5.00
CA GLU A 27 10.46 12.84 6.08
C GLU A 27 11.07 14.15 5.55
N ASN A 28 11.70 14.10 4.38
CA ASN A 28 12.23 15.26 3.71
C ASN A 28 11.63 15.37 2.30
N SER A 29 10.99 16.51 2.02
CA SER A 29 10.37 16.76 0.71
C SER A 29 11.37 16.68 -0.46
N SER A 30 12.65 16.93 -0.21
CA SER A 30 13.71 16.84 -1.21
C SER A 30 14.13 15.41 -1.56
N LEU A 31 13.76 14.42 -0.74
CA LEU A 31 14.11 13.02 -0.97
C LEU A 31 13.02 12.28 -1.77
N PRO A 32 13.40 11.37 -2.67
CA PRO A 32 12.44 10.53 -3.38
C PRO A 32 11.86 9.44 -2.45
N LEU A 33 10.64 9.00 -2.76
CA LEU A 33 10.03 7.81 -2.15
C LEU A 33 10.24 6.63 -3.08
N THR A 34 10.90 5.57 -2.60
CA THR A 34 11.14 4.35 -3.38
C THR A 34 9.94 3.43 -3.30
N VAL A 35 9.32 3.17 -4.46
CA VAL A 35 8.25 2.18 -4.62
C VAL A 35 8.82 0.93 -5.29
N ILE A 36 8.77 -0.19 -4.59
CA ILE A 36 9.07 -1.50 -5.16
C ILE A 36 7.82 -1.99 -5.86
N PHE A 37 7.96 -2.28 -7.15
CA PHE A 37 6.87 -2.67 -8.02
C PHE A 37 7.17 -4.03 -8.63
N GLY A 38 6.21 -4.95 -8.51
CA GLY A 38 6.28 -6.28 -9.08
C GLY A 38 5.01 -6.61 -9.86
N ILE A 39 5.18 -7.26 -11.00
CA ILE A 39 4.08 -7.82 -11.78
C ILE A 39 4.27 -9.33 -11.82
N SER A 40 3.19 -10.07 -11.58
CA SER A 40 3.14 -11.51 -11.77
C SER A 40 1.99 -11.85 -12.70
N LEU A 41 2.31 -12.37 -13.89
CA LEU A 41 1.30 -12.82 -14.84
C LEU A 41 0.54 -14.01 -14.26
N HIS A 42 -0.79 -13.92 -14.23
CA HIS A 42 -1.64 -15.01 -13.78
C HIS A 42 -2.07 -15.90 -14.96
N HIS A 43 -2.62 -15.29 -16.00
CA HIS A 43 -3.00 -15.95 -17.25
C HIS A 43 -3.13 -14.97 -18.42
N ILE A 44 -2.87 -15.47 -19.62
CA ILE A 44 -3.18 -14.80 -20.89
C ILE A 44 -4.62 -15.14 -21.23
N ILE A 45 -5.46 -14.12 -21.38
CA ILE A 45 -6.88 -14.27 -21.66
C ILE A 45 -7.09 -14.42 -23.17
N ASP A 46 -6.49 -13.54 -23.97
CA ASP A 46 -6.66 -13.53 -25.42
C ASP A 46 -5.49 -12.82 -26.12
N VAL A 47 -5.26 -13.20 -27.38
CA VAL A 47 -4.27 -12.60 -28.29
C VAL A 47 -4.95 -12.31 -29.62
N ASP A 48 -5.18 -11.04 -29.91
CA ASP A 48 -5.65 -10.58 -31.22
C ASP A 48 -4.45 -10.16 -32.06
N GLU A 49 -3.94 -11.09 -32.87
CA GLU A 49 -2.77 -10.84 -33.72
C GLU A 49 -3.03 -9.78 -34.80
N LYS A 50 -4.27 -9.69 -35.29
CA LYS A 50 -4.64 -8.74 -36.35
C LYS A 50 -4.64 -7.31 -35.83
N ASN A 51 -5.15 -7.11 -34.61
CA ASN A 51 -5.19 -5.80 -33.96
C ASN A 51 -4.00 -5.55 -33.01
N GLN A 52 -3.11 -6.52 -32.85
CA GLN A 52 -1.94 -6.49 -31.94
C GLN A 52 -2.31 -6.23 -30.47
N ILE A 53 -3.42 -6.81 -30.02
CA ILE A 53 -3.93 -6.65 -28.65
C ILE A 53 -3.65 -7.92 -27.84
N LEU A 54 -3.03 -7.76 -26.67
CA LEU A 54 -2.81 -8.83 -25.70
C LEU A 54 -3.63 -8.56 -24.44
N THR A 55 -4.63 -9.40 -24.17
CA THR A 55 -5.44 -9.31 -22.97
C THR A 55 -4.88 -10.26 -21.92
N THR A 56 -4.39 -9.74 -20.80
CA THR A 56 -3.81 -10.54 -19.71
C THR A 56 -4.40 -10.13 -18.37
N ASN A 57 -4.43 -11.07 -17.43
CA ASN A 57 -4.69 -10.76 -16.03
C ASN A 57 -3.43 -11.04 -15.21
N CYS A 58 -3.05 -10.02 -14.44
CA CYS A 58 -1.79 -9.91 -13.75
C CYS A 58 -2.03 -9.46 -12.31
N TRP A 59 -1.25 -10.01 -11.39
CA TRP A 59 -1.13 -9.54 -10.03
C TRP A 59 -0.10 -8.42 -9.97
N ILE A 60 -0.51 -7.28 -9.41
CA ILE A 60 0.37 -6.14 -9.18
C ILE A 60 0.69 -6.08 -7.69
N THR A 61 1.97 -6.16 -7.36
CA THR A 61 2.49 -6.03 -6.01
C THR A 61 3.23 -4.70 -5.88
N GLN A 62 2.87 -3.93 -4.86
CA GLN A 62 3.50 -2.64 -4.55
C GLN A 62 3.94 -2.65 -3.10
N ALA A 63 5.16 -2.20 -2.85
CA ALA A 63 5.68 -2.03 -1.51
C ALA A 63 6.44 -0.71 -1.41
N TRP A 64 6.18 0.05 -0.37
CA TRP A 64 6.89 1.28 -0.03
C TRP A 64 7.00 1.40 1.48
N ILE A 65 7.85 2.31 1.94
CA ILE A 65 8.02 2.61 3.36
C ILE A 65 7.44 3.99 3.62
N ASP A 66 6.45 4.04 4.52
CA ASP A 66 5.84 5.27 5.00
C ASP A 66 6.52 5.71 6.31
N HIS A 67 6.92 6.98 6.40
CA HIS A 67 7.55 7.52 7.61
C HIS A 67 6.53 7.86 8.72
N HIS A 68 5.29 8.20 8.36
CA HIS A 68 4.24 8.56 9.32
C HIS A 68 3.61 7.32 9.96
N LEU A 69 3.63 6.17 9.28
CA LEU A 69 3.05 4.91 9.79
C LEU A 69 4.06 4.06 10.57
N ARG A 70 4.79 4.69 11.51
CA ARG A 70 5.76 4.01 12.38
C ARG A 70 5.30 4.04 13.82
N TRP A 71 5.48 2.94 14.54
CA TRP A 71 5.15 2.86 15.97
C TRP A 71 6.12 1.92 16.69
N ASN A 72 6.14 2.03 18.02
CA ASN A 72 6.89 1.14 18.88
C ASN A 72 6.00 -0.04 19.32
N ALA A 73 6.33 -1.27 18.91
CA ALA A 73 5.52 -2.46 19.21
C ALA A 73 5.32 -2.68 20.72
N SER A 74 6.30 -2.31 21.55
CA SER A 74 6.23 -2.45 23.01
C SER A 74 5.11 -1.63 23.66
N GLU A 75 4.70 -0.51 23.04
CA GLU A 75 3.62 0.36 23.55
C GLU A 75 2.22 -0.16 23.19
N PHE A 76 2.13 -1.07 22.21
CA PHE A 76 0.88 -1.61 21.69
C PHE A 76 0.85 -3.13 21.74
N ALA A 77 1.13 -3.69 22.93
CA ALA A 77 1.02 -5.14 23.21
C ALA A 77 1.81 -6.05 22.23
N GLY A 78 2.90 -5.54 21.65
CA GLY A 78 3.76 -6.30 20.73
C GLY A 78 3.22 -6.40 19.29
N ILE A 79 2.23 -5.59 18.90
CA ILE A 79 1.68 -5.60 17.54
C ILE A 79 2.76 -5.15 16.54
N LYS A 80 3.08 -6.02 15.58
CA LYS A 80 4.06 -5.77 14.50
C LYS A 80 3.44 -5.53 13.14
N VAL A 81 2.21 -6.01 12.93
CA VAL A 81 1.51 -5.93 11.65
C VAL A 81 0.06 -5.57 11.92
N ILE A 82 -0.44 -4.60 11.16
CA ILE A 82 -1.85 -4.22 11.13
C ILE A 82 -2.31 -4.19 9.68
N ARG A 83 -3.61 -4.36 9.45
CA ARG A 83 -4.21 -4.32 8.11
C ARG A 83 -5.13 -3.12 8.01
N ILE A 84 -4.81 -2.21 7.09
CA ILE A 84 -5.56 -0.97 6.88
C ILE A 84 -6.14 -1.01 5.46
N PRO A 85 -7.40 -0.60 5.26
CA PRO A 85 -7.95 -0.42 3.92
C PRO A 85 -7.09 0.55 3.10
N TYR A 86 -6.79 0.18 1.86
CA TYR A 86 -5.93 0.97 0.97
C TYR A 86 -6.45 2.40 0.71
N THR A 87 -7.74 2.66 0.92
CA THR A 87 -8.35 3.99 0.73
C THR A 87 -7.99 5.00 1.82
N ARG A 88 -7.41 4.55 2.94
CA ARG A 88 -7.04 5.40 4.09
C ARG A 88 -5.57 5.73 4.15
N VAL A 89 -4.77 5.15 3.25
CA VAL A 89 -3.32 5.34 3.20
C VAL A 89 -2.93 5.94 1.86
N TRP A 90 -1.84 6.70 1.84
CA TRP A 90 -1.26 7.16 0.60
C TRP A 90 -0.87 5.95 -0.27
N ARG A 91 -1.11 6.06 -1.58
CA ARG A 91 -0.73 5.05 -2.57
C ARG A 91 -0.24 5.78 -3.81
N PRO A 92 0.82 5.29 -4.48
CA PRO A 92 1.26 5.87 -5.74
C PRO A 92 0.20 5.67 -6.83
N ASP A 93 0.08 6.66 -7.72
CA ASP A 93 -0.72 6.53 -8.92
C ASP A 93 0.03 5.71 -9.97
N LEU A 94 -0.67 4.76 -10.58
CA LEU A 94 -0.13 3.88 -11.61
C LEU A 94 -1.01 3.94 -12.84
N ILE A 95 -0.37 4.21 -13.98
CA ILE A 95 -1.04 4.32 -15.28
C ILE A 95 -0.29 3.41 -16.26
N LEU A 96 -1.05 2.57 -16.95
CA LEU A 96 -0.55 1.82 -18.09
C LEU A 96 -0.58 2.73 -19.32
N TYR A 97 0.60 3.05 -19.86
CA TYR A 97 0.72 3.91 -21.04
C TYR A 97 0.23 3.24 -22.33
N ASN A 98 0.51 1.94 -22.48
CA ASN A 98 0.12 1.20 -23.66
C ASN A 98 -1.27 0.59 -23.43
N LYS A 99 -2.29 1.20 -24.01
CA LYS A 99 -3.67 0.73 -23.99
C LYS A 99 -4.00 -0.10 -25.20
#